data_AF-A0A9P4TWT4-F1
#
_entry.id   AF-A0A9P4TWT4-F1
#
_cell.length_a   1.000
_cell.length_b   1.000
_cell.length_c   1.000
_cell.angle_alpha   90.00
_cell.angle_beta   90.00
_cell.angle_gamma   90.00
#
_symmetry.space_group_name_H-M   'P 1'
#
loop_
_entity.id
_entity.type
_entity.pdbx_description
1 polymer ?
#
loop_
_entity_poly.entity_id
_entity_poly.type
_entity_poly.pdbx_seq_one_letter_code
_entity_poly.pdbx_strand_id
1 'polypeptide(L)'
;MSSTPPPKTVTAYKIPLSIIQEWPPQDTINPSRVRWVTYYFAGLHAAATAVVFIRIWTRVRKRAGGFGVDDMLIIVAWFLATVMTGIAIYGIVGIGMDKHVWDTPKQSAVLGGLIAWILEQLFLASLCLTKISVLLFFRRLIDRSYSPWITIGVKYHCADRNIVDVLVGALSVFSDLYSMVIPVYIVSKVKIERKQKMVLYAVFCCGLMVIGAGGARTYYLHKVNTSQMRDLTRKLFIRQPGQTEY
;
A
#
# COMPACT_ATOMS: atom_id res chain seq x y z
N MET A 1 -37.29 -29.63 -27.34
CA MET A 1 -36.96 -28.49 -26.46
C MET A 1 -35.61 -28.74 -25.83
N SER A 2 -34.52 -28.16 -26.37
CA SER A 2 -33.20 -28.27 -25.76
C SER A 2 -33.14 -27.36 -24.54
N SER A 3 -33.33 -27.92 -23.34
CA SER A 3 -33.05 -27.19 -22.11
C SER A 3 -31.54 -26.99 -22.04
N THR A 4 -31.08 -25.80 -22.41
CA THR A 4 -29.71 -25.38 -22.11
C THR A 4 -29.50 -25.51 -20.60
N PRO A 5 -28.44 -26.21 -20.14
CA PRO A 5 -28.18 -26.32 -18.72
C PRO A 5 -28.01 -24.91 -18.14
N PRO A 6 -28.51 -24.65 -16.93
CA PRO A 6 -28.37 -23.33 -16.31
C PRO A 6 -26.89 -22.95 -16.23
N PRO A 7 -26.53 -21.67 -16.47
CA PRO A 7 -25.15 -21.22 -16.46
C PRO A 7 -24.51 -21.58 -15.12
N LYS A 8 -23.42 -22.36 -15.16
CA LYS A 8 -22.66 -22.74 -13.96
C LYS A 8 -22.07 -21.46 -13.35
N THR A 9 -22.69 -20.91 -12.32
CA THR A 9 -22.16 -19.74 -11.61
C THR A 9 -20.93 -20.15 -10.81
N VAL A 10 -19.74 -19.90 -11.36
CA VAL A 10 -18.47 -20.12 -10.66
C VAL A 10 -18.27 -18.96 -9.69
N THR A 11 -18.21 -19.26 -8.40
CA THR A 11 -17.85 -18.26 -7.38
C THR A 11 -16.52 -18.66 -6.75
N ALA A 12 -15.70 -17.68 -6.38
CA ALA A 12 -14.37 -17.93 -5.81
C ALA A 12 -14.38 -18.81 -4.54
N TYR A 13 -15.53 -18.92 -3.86
CA TYR A 13 -15.70 -19.70 -2.64
C TYR A 13 -16.50 -21.01 -2.81
N LYS A 14 -17.16 -21.21 -3.95
CA LYS A 14 -17.88 -22.44 -4.29
C LYS A 14 -17.63 -22.79 -5.75
N ILE A 15 -16.76 -23.79 -5.95
CA ILE A 15 -16.56 -24.44 -7.23
C ILE A 15 -17.53 -25.63 -7.29
N PRO A 16 -18.51 -25.66 -8.21
CA PRO A 16 -19.45 -26.76 -8.31
C PRO A 16 -18.73 -28.05 -8.69
N LEU A 17 -19.16 -29.18 -8.11
CA LEU A 17 -18.54 -30.50 -8.34
C LEU A 17 -18.50 -30.89 -9.83
N SER A 18 -19.50 -30.44 -10.61
CA SER A 18 -19.56 -30.64 -12.05
C SER A 18 -18.39 -30.04 -12.83
N ILE A 19 -17.70 -29.02 -12.29
CA ILE A 19 -16.51 -28.42 -12.92
C ILE A 19 -15.25 -29.14 -12.46
N ILE A 20 -15.19 -29.54 -11.20
CA ILE A 20 -14.05 -30.31 -10.66
C ILE A 20 -13.93 -31.65 -11.37
N GLN A 21 -15.06 -32.26 -11.74
CA GLN A 21 -15.11 -33.49 -12.55
C GLN A 21 -14.63 -33.30 -13.99
N GLU A 22 -14.70 -32.07 -14.52
CA GLU A 22 -14.22 -31.72 -15.86
C GLU A 22 -12.71 -31.39 -15.88
N TRP A 23 -12.05 -31.32 -14.72
CA TRP A 23 -10.62 -31.00 -14.65
C TRP A 23 -9.73 -32.13 -15.18
N PRO A 24 -8.59 -31.78 -15.80
CA PRO A 24 -7.59 -32.77 -16.18
C PRO A 24 -7.04 -33.50 -14.93
N PRO A 25 -6.57 -34.75 -15.08
CA PRO A 25 -5.94 -35.47 -14.00
C PRO A 25 -4.70 -34.71 -13.50
N GLN A 26 -4.45 -34.79 -12.20
CA GLN A 26 -3.32 -34.13 -11.56
C GLN A 26 -1.99 -34.63 -12.14
N ASP A 27 -1.17 -33.71 -12.68
CA ASP A 27 0.18 -34.01 -13.15
C ASP A 27 1.20 -33.73 -12.04
N THR A 28 1.71 -34.80 -11.42
CA THR A 28 2.70 -34.72 -10.35
C THR A 28 4.14 -34.76 -10.86
N ILE A 29 4.37 -35.15 -12.12
CA ILE A 29 5.71 -35.38 -12.68
C ILE A 29 6.21 -34.10 -13.35
N ASN A 30 5.37 -33.44 -14.15
CA ASN A 30 5.73 -32.21 -14.84
C ASN A 30 4.57 -31.20 -14.91
N PRO A 31 4.12 -30.66 -13.77
CA PRO A 31 3.02 -29.71 -13.75
C PRO A 31 3.36 -28.45 -14.56
N SER A 32 2.42 -28.01 -15.38
CA SER A 32 2.54 -26.72 -16.07
C SER A 32 2.62 -25.57 -15.05
N ARG A 33 3.56 -24.65 -15.28
CA ARG A 33 3.91 -23.58 -14.33
C ARG A 33 3.81 -22.21 -14.97
N VAL A 34 3.17 -21.28 -14.26
CA VAL A 34 2.99 -19.89 -14.67
C VAL A 34 4.21 -19.04 -14.25
N ARG A 35 5.34 -19.25 -14.95
CA ARG A 35 6.65 -18.67 -14.56
C ARG A 35 6.79 -17.16 -14.78
N TRP A 36 5.98 -16.57 -15.65
CA TRP A 36 6.07 -15.15 -16.01
C TRP A 36 5.82 -14.22 -14.81
N VAL A 37 5.02 -14.66 -13.83
CA VAL A 37 4.68 -13.90 -12.62
C VAL A 37 5.94 -13.57 -11.80
N THR A 38 6.88 -14.52 -11.70
CA THR A 38 8.13 -14.32 -10.96
C THR A 38 9.01 -13.24 -11.60
N TYR A 39 9.13 -13.26 -12.93
CA TYR A 39 9.90 -12.24 -13.66
C TYR A 39 9.26 -10.86 -13.56
N TYR A 40 7.93 -10.81 -13.59
CA TYR A 40 7.17 -9.57 -13.40
C TYR A 40 7.44 -8.94 -12.02
N PHE A 41 7.33 -9.72 -10.93
CA PHE A 41 7.61 -9.21 -9.58
C PHE A 41 9.07 -8.80 -9.40
N ALA A 42 10.02 -9.58 -9.92
CA ALA A 42 11.42 -9.23 -9.86
C ALA A 42 11.73 -7.93 -10.62
N GLY A 43 11.15 -7.75 -11.81
CA GLY A 43 11.32 -6.54 -12.62
C GLY A 43 10.76 -5.29 -11.94
N LEU A 44 9.55 -5.37 -11.38
CA LEU A 44 8.96 -4.26 -10.62
C LEU A 44 9.79 -3.92 -9.37
N HIS A 45 10.28 -4.92 -8.65
CA HIS A 45 11.11 -4.70 -7.47
C HIS A 45 12.47 -4.06 -7.84
N ALA A 46 13.06 -4.47 -8.96
CA ALA A 46 14.29 -3.86 -9.49
C ALA A 46 14.07 -2.37 -9.85
N ALA A 47 12.96 -2.05 -10.53
CA ALA A 47 12.60 -0.68 -10.85
C ALA A 47 12.37 0.17 -9.58
N ALA A 48 11.63 -0.37 -8.60
CA ALA A 48 11.39 0.30 -7.32
C ALA A 48 12.72 0.55 -6.55
N THR A 49 13.62 -0.43 -6.57
CA THR A 49 14.95 -0.32 -5.96
C THR A 49 15.77 0.77 -6.63
N ALA A 50 15.79 0.83 -7.97
CA ALA A 50 16.48 1.90 -8.69
C ALA A 50 15.97 3.29 -8.27
N VAL A 51 14.65 3.47 -8.16
CA VAL A 51 14.05 4.74 -7.73
C VAL A 51 14.48 5.12 -6.31
N VAL A 52 14.46 4.19 -5.36
CA VAL A 52 14.86 4.45 -3.97
C VAL A 52 16.35 4.78 -3.88
N PHE A 53 17.20 4.05 -4.60
CA PHE A 53 18.64 4.30 -4.61
C PHE A 53 18.98 5.64 -5.27
N ILE A 54 18.33 6.00 -6.39
CA ILE A 54 18.45 7.33 -7.00
C ILE A 54 18.05 8.39 -5.98
N ARG A 55 16.93 8.20 -5.28
CA ARG A 55 16.46 9.14 -4.25
C ARG A 55 17.50 9.31 -3.14
N ILE A 56 18.01 8.23 -2.55
CA ILE A 56 19.05 8.28 -1.51
C ILE A 56 20.31 8.98 -2.05
N TRP A 57 20.75 8.64 -3.26
CA TRP A 57 21.91 9.24 -3.91
C TRP A 57 21.79 10.76 -4.08
N THR A 58 20.63 11.24 -4.53
CA THR A 58 20.39 12.70 -4.67
C THR A 58 20.43 13.44 -3.33
N ARG A 59 20.07 12.77 -2.23
CA ARG A 59 20.11 13.32 -0.87
C ARG A 59 21.52 13.30 -0.29
N VAL A 60 22.25 12.20 -0.44
CA VAL A 60 23.64 12.06 0.04
C VAL A 60 24.55 13.08 -0.65
N ARG A 61 24.36 13.31 -1.95
CA ARG A 61 25.09 14.34 -2.71
C ARG A 61 24.58 15.77 -2.48
N LYS A 62 23.67 15.97 -1.53
CA LYS A 62 23.05 17.27 -1.17
C LYS A 62 22.41 18.04 -2.35
N ARG A 63 22.21 17.41 -3.51
CA ARG A 63 21.59 18.03 -4.69
C ARG A 63 20.12 18.38 -4.47
N ALA A 64 19.44 17.62 -3.61
CA ALA A 64 18.04 17.82 -3.26
C ALA A 64 17.84 18.22 -1.78
N GLY A 65 18.87 18.78 -1.12
CA GLY A 65 18.86 19.09 0.31
C GLY A 65 19.26 17.92 1.21
N GLY A 66 19.27 18.14 2.53
CA GLY A 66 19.72 17.17 3.53
C GLY A 66 18.73 16.04 3.80
N PHE A 67 19.22 14.97 4.43
CA PHE A 67 18.46 13.80 4.83
C PHE A 67 17.27 14.17 5.72
N GLY A 68 16.05 13.79 5.30
CA GLY A 68 14.83 14.06 6.03
C GLY A 68 14.21 12.81 6.66
N VAL A 69 13.24 13.01 7.55
CA VAL A 69 12.37 11.94 8.06
C VAL A 69 11.61 11.26 6.90
N ASP A 70 11.34 11.99 5.80
CA ASP A 70 10.74 11.42 4.58
C ASP A 70 11.62 10.33 3.95
N ASP A 71 12.94 10.50 3.99
CA ASP A 71 13.90 9.55 3.42
C ASP A 71 14.08 8.31 4.32
N MET A 72 13.90 8.43 5.64
CA MET A 72 13.86 7.26 6.54
C MET A 72 12.64 6.38 6.27
N LEU A 73 11.49 7.01 6.10
CA LEU A 73 10.24 6.30 5.84
C LEU A 73 10.25 5.57 4.50
N ILE A 74 10.88 6.12 3.45
CA ILE A 74 10.99 5.42 2.17
C ILE A 74 11.94 4.21 2.25
N ILE A 75 13.01 4.29 3.05
CA ILE A 75 13.95 3.17 3.26
C ILE A 75 13.24 2.03 4.00
N VAL A 76 12.50 2.33 5.06
CA VAL A 76 11.71 1.33 5.79
C VAL A 76 10.62 0.72 4.91
N ALA A 77 9.92 1.54 4.11
CA ALA A 77 8.92 1.07 3.17
C ALA A 77 9.51 0.11 2.11
N TRP A 78 10.68 0.46 1.57
CA TRP A 78 11.41 -0.36 0.60
C TRP A 78 11.86 -1.69 1.21
N PHE A 79 12.41 -1.67 2.43
CA PHE A 79 12.80 -2.90 3.13
C PHE A 79 11.62 -3.86 3.31
N LEU A 80 10.46 -3.35 3.73
CA LEU A 80 9.24 -4.17 3.83
C LEU A 80 8.79 -4.72 2.46
N ALA A 81 8.90 -3.94 1.39
CA ALA A 81 8.62 -4.40 0.03
C ALA A 81 9.62 -5.49 -0.44
N THR A 82 10.88 -5.41 -0.04
CA THR A 82 11.89 -6.46 -0.31
C THR A 82 11.53 -7.76 0.40
N VAL A 83 11.14 -7.69 1.68
CA VAL A 83 10.70 -8.85 2.46
C VAL A 83 9.46 -9.48 1.81
N MET A 84 8.47 -8.67 1.44
CA MET A 84 7.29 -9.12 0.70
C MET A 84 7.67 -9.85 -0.60
N THR A 85 8.55 -9.24 -1.41
CA THR A 85 8.97 -9.82 -2.69
C THR A 85 9.69 -11.16 -2.50
N GLY A 86 10.54 -11.27 -1.47
CA GLY A 86 11.23 -12.51 -1.13
C GLY A 86 10.25 -13.63 -0.72
N ILE A 87 9.28 -13.33 0.14
CA ILE A 87 8.24 -14.29 0.55
C ILE A 87 7.38 -14.70 -0.65
N ALA A 88 7.04 -13.76 -1.54
CA ALA A 88 6.25 -14.05 -2.74
C ALA A 88 7.00 -15.01 -3.68
N ILE A 89 8.29 -14.75 -3.94
CA ILE A 89 9.11 -15.63 -4.78
C ILE A 89 9.27 -17.01 -4.14
N TYR A 90 9.46 -17.07 -2.81
CA TYR A 90 9.51 -18.35 -2.08
C TYR A 90 8.20 -19.13 -2.20
N GLY A 91 7.04 -18.48 -2.05
CA GLY A 91 5.73 -19.12 -2.22
C GLY A 91 5.52 -19.65 -3.64
N ILE A 92 5.95 -18.90 -4.65
CA ILE A 92 5.85 -19.31 -6.05
C ILE A 92 6.76 -20.51 -6.34
N VAL A 93 8.07 -20.40 -6.07
CA VAL A 93 9.05 -21.41 -6.47
C VAL A 93 9.04 -22.63 -5.55
N GLY A 94 8.93 -22.41 -4.24
CA GLY A 94 9.03 -23.46 -3.23
C GLY A 94 7.73 -24.26 -3.07
N ILE A 95 6.60 -23.57 -2.89
CA ILE A 95 5.31 -24.21 -2.62
C ILE A 95 4.60 -24.60 -3.93
N GLY A 96 4.95 -23.94 -5.03
CA GLY A 96 4.33 -24.18 -6.32
C GLY A 96 3.01 -23.43 -6.49
N MET A 97 2.94 -22.19 -5.98
CA MET A 97 1.78 -21.30 -6.20
C MET A 97 1.63 -20.85 -7.67
N ASP A 98 2.59 -21.21 -8.54
CA ASP A 98 2.55 -21.07 -10.00
C ASP A 98 1.88 -22.24 -10.72
N LYS A 99 1.48 -23.31 -10.02
CA LYS A 99 0.78 -24.46 -10.60
C LYS A 99 -0.72 -24.20 -10.71
N HIS A 100 -1.39 -24.94 -11.60
CA HIS A 100 -2.85 -24.89 -11.64
C HIS A 100 -3.48 -25.48 -10.37
N VAL A 101 -4.73 -25.07 -10.12
CA VAL A 101 -5.48 -25.45 -8.91
C VAL A 101 -5.66 -26.97 -8.77
N TRP A 102 -5.78 -27.68 -9.90
CA TRP A 102 -5.91 -29.15 -9.93
C TRP A 102 -4.58 -29.87 -9.70
N ASP A 103 -3.44 -29.22 -9.94
CA ASP A 103 -2.10 -29.79 -9.72
C ASP A 103 -1.58 -29.58 -8.29
N THR A 104 -2.28 -28.75 -7.52
CA THR A 104 -1.87 -28.33 -6.17
C THR A 104 -2.46 -29.25 -5.10
N PRO A 105 -1.63 -29.89 -4.25
CA PRO A 105 -2.14 -30.67 -3.13
C PRO A 105 -3.00 -29.81 -2.20
N LYS A 106 -4.13 -30.36 -1.74
CA LYS A 106 -5.07 -29.66 -0.84
C LYS A 106 -4.39 -29.13 0.43
N GLN A 107 -3.37 -29.83 0.92
CA GLN A 107 -2.60 -29.42 2.11
C GLN A 107 -1.71 -28.19 1.84
N SER A 108 -1.10 -28.10 0.65
CA SER A 108 -0.29 -26.97 0.21
C SER A 108 -1.13 -25.71 -0.05
N ALA A 109 -2.41 -25.89 -0.40
CA ALA A 109 -3.34 -24.78 -0.63
C ALA A 109 -3.60 -23.94 0.63
N VAL A 110 -3.67 -24.58 1.81
CA VAL A 110 -3.85 -23.86 3.09
C VAL A 110 -2.63 -22.99 3.41
N LEU A 111 -1.42 -23.52 3.22
CA LEU A 111 -0.18 -22.78 3.41
C LEU A 111 -0.04 -21.63 2.40
N GLY A 112 -0.40 -21.86 1.14
CA GLY A 112 -0.45 -20.82 0.11
C GLY A 112 -1.42 -19.69 0.46
N GLY A 113 -2.59 -20.02 1.03
CA GLY A 113 -3.54 -19.03 1.54
C GLY A 113 -2.98 -18.19 2.69
N LEU A 114 -2.28 -18.81 3.64
CA LEU A 114 -1.62 -18.09 4.74
C LEU A 114 -0.54 -17.13 4.23
N ILE A 115 0.28 -17.57 3.28
CA ILE A 115 1.33 -16.74 2.67
C ILE A 115 0.73 -15.59 1.88
N ALA A 116 -0.30 -15.83 1.06
CA ALA A 116 -1.02 -14.78 0.35
C ALA A 116 -1.57 -13.71 1.30
N TRP A 117 -2.10 -14.13 2.45
CA TRP A 117 -2.55 -13.23 3.51
C TRP A 117 -1.42 -12.38 4.10
N ILE A 118 -0.28 -12.98 4.42
CA ILE A 118 0.90 -12.27 4.95
C ILE A 118 1.41 -11.25 3.92
N LEU A 119 1.45 -11.62 2.63
CA LEU A 119 1.86 -10.74 1.55
C LEU A 119 0.94 -9.53 1.42
N GLU A 120 -0.38 -9.72 1.53
CA GLU A 120 -1.36 -8.63 1.52
C GLU A 120 -1.12 -7.64 2.67
N GLN A 121 -0.88 -8.14 3.90
CA GLN A 121 -0.61 -7.26 5.04
C GLN A 121 0.69 -6.46 4.87
N LEU A 122 1.75 -7.12 4.39
CA LEU A 122 3.04 -6.46 4.12
C LEU A 122 2.91 -5.41 3.01
N PHE A 123 2.11 -5.68 1.98
CA PHE A 123 1.82 -4.76 0.89
C PHE A 123 1.15 -3.48 1.39
N LEU A 124 0.07 -3.63 2.17
CA LEU A 124 -0.65 -2.50 2.77
C LEU A 124 0.28 -1.65 3.64
N ALA A 125 1.08 -2.28 4.51
CA ALA A 125 2.04 -1.57 5.37
C ALA A 125 3.08 -0.77 4.56
N SER A 126 3.63 -1.37 3.49
CA SER A 126 4.60 -0.70 2.62
C SER A 126 3.97 0.47 1.84
N LEU A 127 2.74 0.32 1.34
CA LEU A 127 2.01 1.40 0.67
C LEU A 127 1.71 2.57 1.60
N CYS A 128 1.29 2.29 2.84
CA CYS A 128 1.05 3.33 3.84
C CYS A 128 2.32 4.15 4.07
N LEU A 129 3.45 3.50 4.35
CA LEU A 129 4.72 4.18 4.58
C LEU A 129 5.22 4.95 3.35
N THR A 130 4.99 4.44 2.15
CA THR A 130 5.33 5.12 0.89
C THR A 130 4.51 6.39 0.70
N LYS A 131 3.17 6.32 0.88
CA LYS A 131 2.29 7.49 0.88
C LYS A 131 2.72 8.51 1.93
N ILE A 132 3.16 8.03 3.09
CA ILE A 132 3.67 8.89 4.17
C ILE A 132 4.94 9.62 3.76
N SER A 133 5.95 8.90 3.28
CA SER A 133 7.18 9.50 2.79
C SER A 133 6.91 10.53 1.68
N VAL A 134 6.08 10.18 0.70
CA VAL A 134 5.78 11.04 -0.45
C VAL A 134 5.07 12.32 -0.02
N LEU A 135 4.07 12.26 0.86
CA LEU A 135 3.35 13.45 1.31
C LEU A 135 4.25 14.36 2.19
N LEU A 136 5.12 13.81 3.05
CA LEU A 136 6.09 14.62 3.79
C LEU A 136 7.10 15.28 2.84
N PHE A 137 7.53 14.55 1.81
CA PHE A 137 8.40 15.09 0.78
C PHE A 137 7.75 16.24 0.01
N PHE A 138 6.50 16.07 -0.44
CA PHE A 138 5.75 17.13 -1.11
C PHE A 138 5.59 18.36 -0.24
N ARG A 139 5.24 18.19 1.04
CA ARG A 139 5.17 19.31 2.00
C ARG A 139 6.51 20.04 2.08
N ARG A 140 7.61 19.31 2.29
CA ARG A 140 8.97 19.87 2.37
C ARG A 140 9.42 20.54 1.07
N LEU A 141 8.97 20.05 -0.08
CA LEU A 141 9.27 20.62 -1.40
C LEU A 141 8.53 21.95 -1.62
N ILE A 142 7.24 22.00 -1.29
CA ILE A 142 6.41 23.20 -1.46
C ILE A 142 6.88 24.32 -0.53
N ASP A 143 7.22 23.99 0.72
CA ASP A 143 7.77 24.97 1.68
C ASP A 143 9.06 25.64 1.16
N ARG A 144 9.82 24.97 0.27
CA ARG A 144 11.02 25.53 -0.36
C ARG A 144 10.77 26.24 -1.69
N SER A 145 9.66 25.95 -2.36
CA SER A 145 9.36 26.43 -3.71
C SER A 145 8.58 27.74 -3.74
N TYR A 146 8.71 28.59 -2.72
CA TYR A 146 8.15 29.94 -2.72
C TYR A 146 9.10 30.87 -3.50
N SER A 147 8.91 30.96 -4.82
CA SER A 147 9.62 31.89 -5.71
C SER A 147 8.75 33.14 -5.94
N PRO A 148 9.17 34.33 -5.48
CA PRO A 148 8.42 35.58 -5.69
C PRO A 148 8.23 35.96 -7.16
N TRP A 149 9.05 35.39 -8.06
CA TRP A 149 9.17 35.81 -9.46
C TRP A 149 8.15 35.12 -10.40
N ILE A 150 7.51 34.03 -9.95
CA ILE A 150 6.53 33.24 -10.73
C ILE A 150 5.08 33.66 -10.45
N THR A 151 4.84 34.48 -9.41
CA THR A 151 3.49 34.83 -8.91
C THR A 151 2.88 36.09 -9.54
N ILE A 152 3.51 36.66 -10.57
CA ILE A 152 3.01 37.87 -11.24
C ILE A 152 1.89 37.48 -12.23
N GLY A 153 0.62 37.61 -11.80
CA GLY A 153 -0.52 37.71 -12.72
C GLY A 153 -1.47 36.52 -12.84
N VAL A 154 -1.20 35.39 -12.17
CA VAL A 154 -2.14 34.25 -12.15
C VAL A 154 -3.02 34.33 -10.90
N LYS A 155 -4.33 34.53 -11.06
CA LYS A 155 -5.30 34.34 -9.97
C LYS A 155 -5.42 32.84 -9.69
N TYR A 156 -4.60 32.34 -8.76
CA TYR A 156 -4.78 31.00 -8.23
C TYR A 156 -6.05 31.00 -7.35
N HIS A 157 -7.13 30.36 -7.79
CA HIS A 157 -8.17 29.92 -6.85
C HIS A 157 -7.59 28.73 -6.10
N CYS A 158 -7.20 28.97 -4.85
CA CYS A 158 -6.70 27.92 -3.96
C CYS A 158 -7.82 26.90 -3.74
N ALA A 159 -7.73 25.74 -4.38
CA ALA A 159 -8.38 24.56 -3.85
C ALA A 159 -7.83 24.36 -2.43
N ASP A 160 -8.70 24.38 -1.43
CA ASP A 160 -8.29 24.30 -0.04
C ASP A 160 -7.52 22.99 0.17
N ARG A 161 -6.21 23.11 0.37
CA ARG A 161 -5.31 21.97 0.53
C ARG A 161 -5.73 21.10 1.72
N ASN A 162 -6.39 21.69 2.71
CA ASN A 162 -6.96 20.94 3.83
C ASN A 162 -8.10 20.02 3.37
N ILE A 163 -8.96 20.48 2.45
CA ILE A 163 -10.07 19.68 1.93
C ILE A 163 -9.54 18.53 1.08
N VAL A 164 -8.56 18.78 0.21
CA VAL A 164 -7.99 17.75 -0.66
C VAL A 164 -7.25 16.68 0.15
N ASP A 165 -6.44 17.08 1.14
CA ASP A 165 -5.70 16.14 1.99
C ASP A 165 -6.64 15.32 2.88
N VAL A 166 -7.71 15.93 3.41
CA VAL A 166 -8.73 15.25 4.21
C VAL A 166 -9.55 14.28 3.36
N LEU A 167 -9.95 14.67 2.15
CA LEU A 167 -10.68 13.79 1.22
C LEU A 167 -9.85 12.59 0.78
N VAL A 168 -8.60 12.81 0.38
CA VAL A 168 -7.68 11.73 -0.01
C VAL A 168 -7.39 10.80 1.17
N GLY A 169 -7.22 11.37 2.37
CA GLY A 169 -7.09 10.61 3.61
C GLY A 169 -8.32 9.76 3.90
N ALA A 170 -9.51 10.36 3.83
CA ALA A 170 -10.78 9.65 4.07
C ALA A 170 -10.99 8.52 3.07
N LEU A 171 -10.83 8.77 1.76
CA LEU A 171 -11.00 7.76 0.72
C LEU A 171 -10.03 6.58 0.88
N SER A 172 -8.79 6.84 1.29
CA SER A 172 -7.83 5.76 1.57
C SER A 172 -8.24 4.95 2.81
N VAL A 173 -8.75 5.59 3.86
CA VAL A 173 -9.26 4.86 5.04
C VAL A 173 -10.47 4.00 4.66
N PHE A 174 -11.37 4.51 3.83
CA PHE A 174 -12.53 3.75 3.35
C PHE A 174 -12.13 2.55 2.49
N SER A 175 -11.16 2.69 1.58
CA SER A 175 -10.67 1.58 0.76
C SER A 175 -10.04 0.48 1.63
N ASP A 176 -9.29 0.87 2.66
CA ASP A 176 -8.58 -0.07 3.53
C ASP A 176 -9.58 -0.79 4.46
N LEU A 177 -10.61 -0.10 4.95
CA LEU A 177 -11.69 -0.69 5.75
C LEU A 177 -12.49 -1.74 4.96
N TYR A 178 -12.81 -1.44 3.70
CA TYR A 178 -13.52 -2.36 2.81
C TYR A 178 -12.73 -3.65 2.58
N SER A 179 -11.45 -3.53 2.21
CA SER A 179 -10.56 -4.69 1.96
C SER A 179 -10.36 -5.53 3.22
N MET A 180 -10.50 -4.94 4.40
CA MET A 180 -10.49 -5.64 5.67
C MET A 180 -11.81 -6.37 5.97
N VAL A 181 -12.97 -5.72 5.78
CA VAL A 181 -14.28 -6.28 6.13
C VAL A 181 -14.62 -7.52 5.28
N ILE A 182 -14.20 -7.57 4.02
CA ILE A 182 -14.50 -8.69 3.10
C ILE A 182 -14.02 -10.05 3.65
N PRO A 183 -12.72 -10.23 3.93
CA PRO A 183 -12.23 -11.49 4.47
C PRO A 183 -12.77 -11.82 5.87
N VAL A 184 -12.99 -10.83 6.74
CA VAL A 184 -13.62 -11.06 8.07
C VAL A 184 -15.02 -11.62 7.88
N TYR A 185 -15.81 -11.00 7.00
CA TYR A 185 -17.18 -11.41 6.75
C TYR A 185 -17.23 -12.86 6.27
N ILE A 186 -16.38 -13.21 5.30
CA ILE A 186 -16.28 -14.56 4.75
C ILE A 186 -15.85 -15.57 5.82
N VAL A 187 -14.80 -15.28 6.60
CA VAL A 187 -14.29 -16.22 7.62
C VAL A 187 -15.22 -16.31 8.84
N SER A 188 -15.96 -15.25 9.16
CA SER A 188 -16.89 -15.26 10.30
C SER A 188 -18.00 -16.32 10.15
N LYS A 189 -18.42 -16.59 8.90
CA LYS A 189 -19.45 -17.56 8.52
C LYS A 189 -18.94 -18.99 8.40
N VAL A 190 -17.62 -19.20 8.45
CA VAL A 190 -17.01 -20.53 8.41
C VAL A 190 -16.83 -21.07 9.84
N LYS A 191 -17.24 -22.32 10.05
CA LYS A 191 -17.08 -23.05 11.32
C LYS A 191 -15.66 -23.63 11.41
N ILE A 192 -14.70 -22.84 11.93
CA ILE A 192 -13.30 -23.25 12.20
C ILE A 192 -13.04 -23.28 13.72
N GLU A 193 -12.04 -24.07 14.14
CA GLU A 193 -11.57 -24.18 15.53
C GLU A 193 -11.11 -22.81 16.09
N ARG A 194 -11.56 -22.46 17.31
CA ARG A 194 -11.48 -21.10 17.89
C ARG A 194 -10.07 -20.53 17.97
N LYS A 195 -9.04 -21.38 18.04
CA LYS A 195 -7.63 -20.98 18.11
C LYS A 195 -7.15 -20.31 16.82
N GLN A 196 -7.56 -20.81 15.65
CA GLN A 196 -7.20 -20.23 14.35
C GLN A 196 -7.95 -18.92 14.07
N LYS A 197 -9.15 -18.78 14.64
CA LYS A 197 -9.96 -17.56 14.56
C LYS A 197 -9.35 -16.39 15.33
N MET A 198 -8.71 -16.66 16.48
CA MET A 198 -8.00 -15.63 17.25
C MET A 198 -6.78 -15.07 16.52
N VAL A 199 -6.01 -15.92 15.83
CA VAL A 199 -4.85 -15.46 15.03
C VAL A 199 -5.31 -14.51 13.93
N LEU A 200 -6.42 -14.82 13.26
CA LEU A 200 -6.98 -13.94 12.24
C LEU A 200 -7.43 -12.59 12.83
N TYR A 201 -8.12 -12.59 13.98
CA TYR A 201 -8.50 -11.33 14.64
C TYR A 201 -7.30 -10.51 15.10
N ALA A 202 -6.23 -11.14 15.58
CA ALA A 202 -5.00 -10.44 15.95
C ALA A 202 -4.35 -9.74 14.74
N VAL A 203 -4.33 -10.40 13.58
CA VAL A 203 -3.84 -9.82 12.32
C VAL A 203 -4.70 -8.62 11.88
N PHE A 204 -6.02 -8.68 12.08
CA PHE A 204 -6.92 -7.56 11.83
C PHE A 204 -6.67 -6.34 12.72
N CYS A 205 -6.42 -6.56 14.02
CA CYS A 205 -6.07 -5.49 14.94
C CYS A 205 -4.78 -4.77 14.53
N CYS A 206 -3.79 -5.51 14.01
CA CYS A 206 -2.57 -4.91 13.46
C CYS A 206 -2.86 -3.99 12.27
N GLY A 207 -3.77 -4.35 11.37
CA GLY A 207 -4.15 -3.48 10.25
C GLY A 207 -4.91 -2.22 10.67
N LEU A 208 -5.83 -2.32 11.64
CA LEU A 208 -6.51 -1.15 12.21
C LEU A 208 -5.54 -0.17 12.87
N MET A 209 -4.48 -0.68 13.51
CA MET A 209 -3.44 0.15 14.11
C MET A 209 -2.68 0.97 13.06
N VAL A 210 -2.39 0.39 11.89
CA VAL A 210 -1.72 1.09 10.78
C VAL A 210 -2.62 2.19 10.19
N ILE A 211 -3.92 1.92 10.04
CA ILE A 211 -4.91 2.91 9.60
C ILE A 211 -5.01 4.06 10.62
N GLY A 212 -5.05 3.73 11.91
CA GLY A 212 -5.06 4.71 13.00
C GLY A 212 -3.83 5.62 13.00
N ALA A 213 -2.63 5.07 12.75
CA ALA A 213 -1.41 5.87 12.60
C ALA A 213 -1.46 6.81 11.39
N GLY A 214 -2.07 6.38 10.28
CA GLY A 214 -2.35 7.22 9.12
C GLY A 214 -3.31 8.38 9.44
N GLY A 215 -4.40 8.10 10.15
CA GLY A 215 -5.35 9.12 10.62
C GLY A 215 -4.71 10.11 11.60
N ALA A 216 -3.93 9.61 12.57
CA ALA A 216 -3.19 10.43 13.51
C ALA A 216 -2.21 11.35 12.78
N ARG A 217 -1.50 10.85 11.78
CA ARG A 217 -0.62 11.66 10.95
C ARG A 217 -1.35 12.78 10.22
N THR A 218 -2.50 12.50 9.61
CA THR A 218 -3.32 13.52 8.93
C THR A 218 -3.81 14.56 9.94
N TYR A 219 -4.22 14.14 11.12
CA TYR A 219 -4.60 15.02 12.22
C TYR A 219 -3.43 15.89 12.71
N TYR A 220 -2.24 15.32 12.90
CA TYR A 220 -1.05 16.06 13.30
C TYR A 220 -0.58 17.02 12.21
N LEU A 221 -0.62 16.62 10.94
CA LEU A 221 -0.33 17.51 9.82
C LEU A 221 -1.32 18.68 9.79
N HIS A 222 -2.62 18.43 10.00
CA HIS A 222 -3.64 19.47 10.09
C HIS A 222 -3.38 20.39 11.28
N LYS A 223 -3.14 19.84 12.48
CA LYS A 223 -2.84 20.61 13.68
C LYS A 223 -1.57 21.44 13.56
N VAL A 224 -0.49 20.88 13.01
CA VAL A 224 0.78 21.59 12.74
C VAL A 224 0.60 22.65 11.66
N ASN A 225 -0.21 22.37 10.63
CA ASN A 225 -0.58 23.39 9.66
C ASN A 225 -1.25 24.54 10.42
N THR A 226 -2.26 24.27 11.24
CA THR A 226 -3.08 25.29 11.92
C THR A 226 -2.38 25.97 13.10
N SER A 227 -1.31 25.41 13.66
CA SER A 227 -0.62 25.97 14.82
C SER A 227 0.28 27.18 14.48
N GLN A 228 0.20 28.18 15.36
CA GLN A 228 0.92 29.45 15.58
C GLN A 228 2.27 29.73 14.85
N MET A 229 3.05 28.72 14.44
CA MET A 229 4.28 28.92 13.65
C MET A 229 4.00 29.53 12.27
N ARG A 230 2.89 29.16 11.60
CA ARG A 230 2.54 29.79 10.31
C ARG A 230 2.19 31.27 10.47
N ASP A 231 1.58 31.64 11.60
CA ASP A 231 1.27 33.04 11.92
C ASP A 231 2.52 33.84 12.29
N LEU A 232 3.48 33.25 13.00
CA LEU A 232 4.77 33.87 13.28
C LEU A 232 5.61 34.03 12.02
N THR A 233 5.69 33.01 11.16
CA THR A 233 6.38 33.12 9.87
C THR A 233 5.69 34.13 8.95
N ARG A 234 4.35 34.16 8.91
CA ARG A 234 3.57 35.17 8.17
C ARG A 234 3.78 36.58 8.73
N LYS A 235 3.80 36.77 10.06
CA LYS A 235 4.04 38.07 10.70
C LYS A 235 5.49 38.56 10.53
N LEU A 236 6.47 37.65 10.55
CA LEU A 236 7.88 37.96 10.32
C LEU A 236 8.19 38.24 8.83
N PHE A 237 7.55 37.53 7.89
CA PHE A 237 7.77 37.75 6.45
C PHE A 237 6.94 38.90 5.85
N ILE A 238 5.79 39.27 6.42
CA ILE A 238 4.97 40.40 5.91
C ILE A 238 5.44 41.75 6.47
N ARG A 239 6.25 41.81 7.53
CA ARG A 239 6.80 43.06 8.09
C ARG A 239 8.29 43.24 7.84
N GLN A 240 8.69 43.45 6.58
CA GLN A 240 9.84 44.26 6.17
C GLN A 240 9.64 44.70 4.71
N PRO A 241 9.06 45.89 4.49
CA PRO A 241 9.80 46.88 3.71
C PRO A 241 9.69 48.28 4.37
N GLY A 242 10.84 48.84 4.77
CA GLY A 242 10.98 50.28 5.01
C GLY A 242 10.67 50.80 6.42
N GLN A 243 11.49 50.45 7.42
CA GLN A 243 11.73 51.38 8.54
C GLN A 243 13.11 52.03 8.36
N THR A 244 13.13 53.04 7.49
CA THR A 244 13.98 54.22 7.61
C THR A 244 13.03 55.39 7.77
N GLU A 245 13.02 56.03 8.94
CA GLU A 245 13.11 57.48 9.15
C GLU A 245 12.63 57.89 10.55
N TYR A 246 13.54 58.61 11.23
CA TYR A 246 13.50 59.41 12.48
C TYR A 246 13.29 58.70 13.83
#